data_AF-F6DTI2-F1
#
_entry.id   AF-F6DTI2-F1
#
_cell.length_a   1.000
_cell.length_b   1.000
_cell.length_c   1.000
_cell.angle_alpha   90.00
_cell.angle_beta   90.00
_cell.angle_gamma   90.00
#
_symmetry.space_group_name_H-M   'P 1'
#
loop_
_entity.id
_entity.type
_entity.pdbx_description
1 polymer ?
#
loop_
_entity_poly.entity_id
_entity_poly.type
_entity_poly.pdbx_seq_one_letter_code
_entity_poly.pdbx_strand_id
1 'polypeptide(L)' 'MGRRKLTPFGLEVKKKLLDMGVTAKEFCEENKIPAKKFSDLLTGDRKTEKYIQIIREKLKISA' A
#
# COMPACT_ATOMS: atom_id res chain seq x y z
N MET A 1 -13.43 -0.52 -17.93
CA MET A 1 -12.77 -0.69 -16.61
C MET A 1 -11.28 -0.40 -16.76
N GLY A 2 -10.87 0.84 -16.49
CA GLY A 2 -9.47 1.26 -16.67
C GLY A 2 -8.56 0.51 -15.70
N ARG A 3 -7.61 -0.26 -16.24
CA ARG A 3 -6.49 -0.84 -15.49
C ARG A 3 -5.67 0.30 -14.91
N ARG A 4 -6.04 0.81 -13.72
CA ARG A 4 -5.16 1.69 -12.95
C ARG A 4 -3.87 0.92 -12.76
N LYS A 5 -2.82 1.31 -13.48
CA LYS A 5 -1.50 0.67 -13.41
C LYS A 5 -1.02 0.87 -11.98
N LEU A 6 -1.17 -0.18 -11.18
CA LEU A 6 -0.53 -0.25 -9.88
C LEU A 6 0.98 -0.14 -10.14
N THR A 7 1.66 0.65 -9.33
CA THR A 7 3.12 0.64 -9.34
C THR A 7 3.63 -0.74 -8.94
N PRO A 8 4.88 -1.10 -9.29
CA PRO A 8 5.50 -2.31 -8.77
C PRO A 8 5.38 -2.39 -7.24
N PHE A 9 5.55 -1.26 -6.55
CA PHE A 9 5.31 -1.15 -5.11
C PHE A 9 3.86 -1.48 -4.72
N GLY A 10 2.86 -0.93 -5.41
CA GLY A 10 1.47 -1.24 -5.13
C GLY A 10 1.08 -2.70 -5.35
N LEU A 11 1.74 -3.38 -6.31
CA LEU A 11 1.59 -4.81 -6.52
C LEU A 11 2.22 -5.62 -5.38
N GLU A 12 3.42 -5.25 -4.94
CA GLU A 12 4.08 -5.89 -3.79
C GLU A 12 3.28 -5.72 -2.50
N VAL A 13 2.78 -4.52 -2.23
CA VAL A 13 1.92 -4.24 -1.07
C VAL A 13 0.70 -5.14 -1.10
N LYS A 14 -0.02 -5.23 -2.22
CA LYS A 14 -1.17 -6.15 -2.35
C LYS A 14 -0.78 -7.61 -2.14
N LYS A 15 0.35 -8.04 -2.70
CA LYS A 15 0.82 -9.42 -2.56
C LYS A 15 1.17 -9.74 -1.10
N LYS A 16 1.81 -8.82 -0.39
CA LYS A 16 2.13 -8.97 1.04
C LYS A 16 0.89 -8.95 1.93
N LEU A 17 -0.09 -8.09 1.62
CA LEU A 17 -1.36 -8.10 2.33
C LEU A 17 -2.07 -9.45 2.19
N LEU A 18 -2.09 -10.02 0.98
CA LEU A 18 -2.65 -11.36 0.73
C LEU A 18 -1.85 -12.46 1.47
N ASP A 19 -0.53 -12.38 1.46
CA ASP A 19 0.37 -13.30 2.17
C ASP A 19 0.14 -13.29 3.70
N MET A 20 -0.18 -12.12 4.24
CA MET A 20 -0.52 -11.94 5.67
C MET A 20 -1.99 -12.26 5.99
N GLY A 21 -2.84 -12.50 4.98
CA GLY A 21 -4.28 -12.67 5.17
C GLY A 21 -5.00 -11.39 5.63
N VAL A 22 -4.37 -10.22 5.49
CA VAL A 22 -4.91 -8.94 5.95
C VAL A 22 -5.49 -8.18 4.76
N THR A 23 -6.70 -7.65 4.91
CA THR A 23 -7.30 -6.82 3.86
C THR A 23 -6.67 -5.42 3.84
N ALA A 24 -6.67 -4.77 2.66
CA ALA A 24 -6.19 -3.39 2.54
C ALA A 24 -6.93 -2.41 3.46
N LYS A 25 -8.19 -2.71 3.79
CA LYS A 25 -9.02 -1.92 4.70
C LYS A 25 -8.53 -2.08 6.15
N GLU A 26 -8.38 -3.31 6.63
CA GLU A 26 -7.85 -3.58 7.97
C GLU A 26 -6.46 -3.00 8.16
N PHE A 27 -5.57 -3.18 7.17
CA PHE A 27 -4.24 -2.61 7.24
C PHE A 27 -4.27 -1.07 7.30
N CYS A 28 -5.18 -0.43 6.57
CA CYS A 28 -5.38 1.02 6.66
C CYS A 28 -5.90 1.44 8.03
N GLU A 29 -6.87 0.71 8.60
CA GLU A 29 -7.44 1.01 9.92
C GLU A 29 -6.39 0.86 11.02
N GLU A 30 -5.63 -0.24 11.00
CA GLU A 30 -4.59 -0.55 11.99
C GLU A 30 -3.43 0.47 11.97
N ASN A 31 -3.05 0.93 10.77
CA ASN A 31 -1.96 1.90 10.61
C ASN A 31 -2.45 3.36 10.52
N LYS A 32 -3.75 3.61 10.75
CA LYS A 32 -4.39 4.94 10.61
C LYS A 32 -4.08 5.62 9.27
N ILE A 33 -4.06 4.83 8.20
CA ILE A 33 -3.81 5.31 6.83
C ILE A 33 -5.15 5.61 6.16
N PRO A 34 -5.36 6.82 5.62
CA PRO A 34 -6.57 7.09 4.84
C PRO A 34 -6.59 6.23 3.57
N ALA A 35 -7.70 5.53 3.32
CA ALA A 35 -7.87 4.71 2.10
C ALA A 35 -7.61 5.46 0.80
N LYS A 36 -7.87 6.78 0.78
CA LYS A 36 -7.52 7.67 -0.34
C LYS A 36 -6.01 7.74 -0.56
N LYS A 37 -5.24 7.98 0.51
CA LYS A 37 -3.77 7.98 0.46
C LYS A 37 -3.21 6.61 0.12
N PHE A 38 -3.79 5.54 0.67
CA PHE A 38 -3.40 4.18 0.30
C PHE A 38 -3.58 3.93 -1.20
N SER A 39 -4.71 4.33 -1.76
CA SER A 39 -4.96 4.23 -3.20
C SER A 39 -3.97 5.06 -4.03
N ASP A 40 -3.71 6.31 -3.62
CA ASP A 40 -2.71 7.19 -4.24
C ASP A 40 -1.31 6.57 -4.26
N LEU A 41 -0.89 5.98 -3.14
CA LEU A 41 0.36 5.25 -2.98
C LEU A 41 0.45 4.04 -3.92
N LEU A 42 -0.62 3.26 -4.01
CA LEU A 42 -0.68 2.10 -4.92
C LEU A 42 -0.52 2.53 -6.40
N THR A 43 -0.94 3.75 -6.75
CA THR A 43 -0.79 4.34 -8.09
C THR A 43 0.49 5.14 -8.30
N GLY A 44 1.33 5.33 -7.28
CA GLY A 44 2.63 5.99 -7.40
C GLY A 44 2.65 7.49 -7.11
N ASP A 45 1.71 8.00 -6.33
CA ASP A 45 1.72 9.42 -5.94
C ASP A 45 2.86 9.72 -4.95
N ARG A 46 3.70 10.70 -5.31
CA ARG A 46 4.87 11.12 -4.51
C ARG A 46 4.49 11.78 -3.18
N LYS A 47 3.27 12.33 -3.01
CA LYS A 47 2.86 12.95 -1.73
C LYS A 47 2.64 11.91 -0.62
N THR A 48 2.76 10.63 -0.95
CA THR A 48 2.58 9.52 -0.03
C THR A 48 3.87 8.89 0.47
N GLU A 49 5.05 9.46 0.19
CA GLU A 49 6.36 8.93 0.63
C GLU A 49 6.43 8.60 2.13
N LYS A 50 5.86 9.45 3.00
CA LYS A 50 5.78 9.16 4.45
C LYS A 50 5.04 7.85 4.75
N TYR A 51 3.95 7.58 4.02
CA TYR A 51 3.18 6.35 4.17
C TYR A 51 3.89 5.18 3.50
N ILE A 52 4.57 5.40 2.37
CA ILE A 52 5.40 4.36 1.73
C ILE A 52 6.43 3.81 2.71
N GLN A 53 7.11 4.68 3.48
CA GLN A 53 8.06 4.23 4.50
C GLN A 53 7.38 3.40 5.59
N ILE A 54 6.26 3.87 6.15
CA ILE A 54 5.50 3.13 7.17
C ILE A 54 5.09 1.75 6.64
N ILE A 55 4.59 1.69 5.41
CA ILE A 55 4.16 0.44 4.78
C ILE A 55 5.34 -0.48 4.51
N ARG A 56 6.48 0.05 4.05
CA ARG A 56 7.71 -0.73 3.86
C ARG A 56 8.20 -1.33 5.17
N GLU A 57 8.20 -0.56 6.25
CA GLU A 57 8.59 -1.06 7.57
C GLU A 57 7.62 -2.12 8.09
N LYS A 58 6.31 -1.87 7.97
CA LYS A 58 5.27 -2.80 8.46
C LYS A 58 5.19 -4.09 7.67
N LEU A 59 5.25 -4.01 6.34
CA LEU A 59 5.19 -5.17 5.45
C LEU A 59 6.58 -5.80 5.21
N LYS A 60 7.64 -5.23 5.80
CA LYS A 60 9.05 -5.59 5.57
C LYS A 60 9.39 -5.73 4.08
N ILE A 61 8.89 -4.80 3.27
CA ILE A 61 9.15 -4.77 1.83
C ILE A 61 10.53 -4.09 1.64
N SER A 62 11.55 -4.93 1.55
CA SER A 62 12.93 -4.55 1.29
C SER A 62 13.14 -4.51 -0.24
N ALA A 63 13.00 -3.31 -0.81
CA ALA A 63 13.57 -2.97 -2.11
C ALA A 63 14.86 -2.17 -1.91
#